data_AF-A0A485D6D2-F1
#
_entry.id   AF-A0A485D6D2-F1
#
_cell.length_a   1.000
_cell.length_b   1.000
_cell.length_c   1.000
_cell.angle_alpha   90.00
_cell.angle_beta   90.00
_cell.angle_gamma   90.00
#
_symmetry.space_group_name_H-M   'P 1'
#
loop_
_entity.id
_entity.type
_entity.pdbx_description
1 polymer ?
#
loop_
_entity_poly.entity_id
_entity_poly.type
_entity_poly.pdbx_seq_one_letter_code
_entity_poly.pdbx_strand_id
1 'polypeptide(L)'
;MMFRQALADLKDRYPQRLQVVHLFSQESMDSDCCRGALMATNCARSLPDWLDFSRFDEAFICGPAVMMDEAEAALRELGMAENQIHLERFNTPRKSR
;
A
#
# COMPACT_ATOMS: atom_id res chain seq x y z
N MET A 1 -0.22 16.20 5.72
CA MET A 1 0.62 15.04 5.36
C MET A 1 2.08 15.35 5.68
N MET A 2 2.80 14.45 6.34
CA MET A 2 4.24 14.59 6.58
C MET A 2 5.03 14.36 5.26
N PHE A 3 6.17 15.05 5.09
CA PHE A 3 7.09 14.91 3.93
C PHE A 3 6.55 15.24 2.54
N ARG A 4 5.41 15.94 2.42
CA ARG A 4 4.76 16.23 1.13
C ARG A 4 5.70 16.89 0.10
N GLN A 5 6.42 17.95 0.48
CA GLN A 5 7.31 18.66 -0.45
C GLN A 5 8.51 17.79 -0.86
N ALA A 6 9.13 17.12 0.10
CA ALA A 6 10.28 16.25 -0.17
C ALA A 6 9.93 15.10 -1.12
N LEU A 7 8.74 14.50 -0.99
CA LEU A 7 8.25 13.47 -1.91
C LEU A 7 7.94 14.03 -3.31
N ALA A 8 7.37 15.24 -3.39
CA ALA A 8 7.12 15.91 -4.66
C ALA A 8 8.43 16.19 -5.41
N ASP A 9 9.42 16.77 -4.71
CA ASP A 9 10.75 17.05 -5.28
C ASP A 9 11.46 15.77 -5.74
N LEU A 10 11.29 14.67 -5.00
CA LEU A 10 11.86 13.37 -5.36
C LEU A 10 11.20 12.76 -6.60
N LYS A 11 9.87 12.87 -6.70
CA LYS A 11 9.11 12.46 -7.88
C LYS A 11 9.54 13.25 -9.11
N ASP A 12 9.67 14.57 -8.98
CA ASP A 12 10.08 15.45 -10.08
C ASP A 12 11.52 15.17 -10.55
N ARG A 13 12.39 14.71 -9.64
CA ARG A 13 13.75 14.27 -9.97
C ARG A 13 13.78 12.92 -10.70
N TYR A 14 12.85 12.01 -10.42
CA TYR A 14 12.85 10.64 -10.95
C TYR A 14 11.48 10.18 -11.51
N PRO A 15 10.91 10.87 -12.51
CA PRO A 15 9.52 10.65 -12.95
C PRO A 15 9.26 9.28 -13.58
N GLN A 16 10.29 8.63 -14.13
CA GLN A 16 10.19 7.30 -14.75
C GLN A 16 10.42 6.14 -13.77
N ARG A 17 10.90 6.44 -12.55
CA ARG A 17 11.31 5.41 -11.57
C ARG A 17 10.50 5.45 -10.27
N LEU A 18 9.91 6.60 -9.95
CA LEU A 18 9.14 6.79 -8.73
C LEU A 18 7.74 7.29 -9.06
N GLN A 19 6.74 6.53 -8.63
CA GLN A 19 5.35 6.95 -8.61
C GLN A 19 4.90 7.03 -7.16
N VAL A 20 4.25 8.15 -6.80
CA VAL A 20 3.76 8.39 -5.45
C VAL A 20 2.25 8.56 -5.52
N VAL A 21 1.53 7.68 -4.82
CA VAL A 21 0.08 7.74 -4.69
C VAL A 21 -0.26 8.03 -3.24
N HIS A 22 -1.09 9.05 -3.01
CA HIS A 22 -1.59 9.41 -1.69
C HIS A 22 -3.04 8.97 -1.57
N LEU A 23 -3.34 8.16 -0.55
CA LEU A 23 -4.70 7.70 -0.25
C LEU A 23 -5.13 8.33 1.07
N PHE A 24 -6.26 9.05 1.05
CA PHE A 24 -6.80 9.74 2.22
C PHE A 24 -8.16 9.15 2.59
N SER A 25 -8.32 8.72 3.83
CA SER A 25 -9.55 8.04 4.28
C SER A 25 -10.76 8.96 4.48
N GLN A 26 -10.56 10.28 4.58
CA GLN A 26 -11.57 11.26 5.00
C GLN A 26 -11.88 12.34 3.95
N GLU A 27 -11.27 12.29 2.77
CA GLU A 27 -11.57 13.24 1.69
C GLU A 27 -12.43 12.56 0.62
N SER A 28 -13.56 13.18 0.29
CA SER A 28 -14.40 12.77 -0.84
C SER A 28 -13.66 13.06 -2.16
N MET A 29 -12.81 12.15 -2.59
CA MET A 29 -12.36 12.14 -3.99
C MET A 29 -13.55 11.79 -4.89
N ASP A 30 -13.63 12.42 -6.08
CA ASP A 30 -14.67 12.18 -7.10
C ASP A 30 -14.72 10.73 -7.63
N SER A 31 -13.78 9.88 -7.21
CA SER A 31 -13.71 8.46 -7.55
C SER A 31 -13.92 7.58 -6.31
N ASP A 32 -14.88 6.66 -6.37
CA ASP A 32 -15.22 5.71 -5.29
C ASP A 32 -14.06 4.78 -4.87
N CYS A 33 -13.01 4.70 -5.69
CA CYS A 33 -11.81 3.89 -5.50
C CYS A 33 -11.05 4.17 -4.19
N CYS A 34 -11.21 5.33 -3.55
CA CYS A 34 -10.34 5.78 -2.45
C CYS A 34 -11.06 6.03 -1.11
N ARG A 35 -12.31 5.59 -0.94
CA ARG A 35 -13.08 5.81 0.30
C ARG A 35 -12.87 4.69 1.32
N GLY A 36 -12.47 5.03 2.56
CA GLY A 36 -12.54 4.13 3.72
C GLY A 36 -11.25 3.41 4.12
N ALA A 37 -11.38 2.55 5.15
CA ALA A 37 -10.30 1.82 5.81
C ALA A 37 -9.40 1.09 4.79
N LEU A 38 -8.10 1.23 5.02
CA LEU A 38 -7.05 1.00 4.05
C LEU A 38 -7.07 -0.42 3.46
N MET A 39 -6.81 -0.47 2.16
CA MET A 39 -6.45 -1.65 1.38
C MET A 39 -7.52 -2.70 1.07
N ALA A 40 -8.20 -3.33 2.04
CA ALA A 40 -8.92 -4.58 1.75
C ALA A 40 -10.00 -4.46 0.64
N THR A 41 -10.81 -3.40 0.66
CA THR A 41 -11.91 -3.22 -0.30
C THR A 41 -11.55 -2.35 -1.51
N ASN A 42 -10.64 -1.39 -1.34
CA ASN A 42 -10.28 -0.42 -2.39
C ASN A 42 -9.15 -0.94 -3.30
N CYS A 43 -8.15 -1.62 -2.73
CA CYS A 43 -7.07 -2.20 -3.52
C CYS A 43 -7.54 -3.43 -4.29
N ALA A 44 -8.45 -4.24 -3.72
CA ALA A 44 -8.97 -5.42 -4.38
C ALA A 44 -9.95 -5.11 -5.54
N ARG A 45 -10.67 -3.97 -5.51
CA ARG A 45 -11.68 -3.66 -6.54
C ARG A 45 -11.22 -2.69 -7.63
N SER A 46 -10.19 -1.88 -7.41
CA SER A 46 -9.87 -0.77 -8.32
C SER A 46 -8.43 -0.72 -8.80
N LEU A 47 -7.48 -1.25 -8.03
CA LEU A 47 -6.08 -1.33 -8.46
C LEU A 47 -5.78 -2.46 -9.48
N PRO A 48 -6.50 -3.60 -9.56
CA PRO A 48 -6.17 -4.66 -10.51
C PRO A 48 -6.35 -4.24 -11.97
N ASP A 49 -7.27 -3.29 -12.24
CA ASP A 49 -7.52 -2.79 -13.59
C ASP A 49 -6.36 -1.93 -14.12
N TRP A 50 -5.49 -1.44 -13.24
CA TRP A 50 -4.41 -0.50 -13.56
C TRP A 50 -3.02 -1.08 -13.31
N LEU A 51 -2.90 -2.03 -12.37
CA LEU A 51 -1.63 -2.57 -11.90
C LEU A 51 -1.72 -4.10 -11.75
N ASP A 52 -0.83 -4.80 -12.44
CA ASP A 52 -0.64 -6.24 -12.30
C ASP A 52 0.34 -6.50 -11.14
N PHE A 53 -0.21 -6.76 -9.94
CA PHE A 53 0.56 -6.98 -8.72
C PHE A 53 1.47 -8.21 -8.78
N SER A 54 1.18 -9.18 -9.66
CA SER A 54 2.01 -10.37 -9.85
C SER A 54 3.39 -10.07 -10.44
N ARG A 55 3.56 -8.88 -11.04
CA ARG A 55 4.83 -8.43 -11.65
C ARG A 55 5.74 -7.66 -10.70
N PHE A 56 5.28 -7.34 -9.50
CA PHE A 56 6.09 -6.61 -8.55
C PHE A 56 7.09 -7.55 -7.88
N ASP A 57 8.34 -7.09 -7.79
CA ASP A 57 9.41 -7.91 -7.22
C ASP A 57 9.30 -8.01 -5.69
N GLU A 58 8.99 -6.89 -5.02
CA GLU A 58 9.00 -6.78 -3.56
C GLU A 58 8.00 -5.72 -3.07
N ALA A 59 7.36 -5.96 -1.93
CA ALA A 59 6.46 -5.04 -1.25
C ALA A 59 6.90 -4.84 0.20
N PHE A 60 7.02 -3.58 0.62
CA PHE A 60 7.42 -3.21 1.96
C PHE A 60 6.26 -2.48 2.65
N ILE A 61 5.82 -3.00 3.79
CA ILE A 61 4.66 -2.48 4.52
C ILE A 61 5.06 -2.09 5.94
N CYS A 62 4.73 -0.87 6.33
CA CYS A 62 4.92 -0.34 7.68
C CYS A 62 3.71 0.50 8.07
N GLY A 63 3.29 0.44 9.34
CA GLY A 63 2.14 1.18 9.84
C GLY A 63 1.47 0.53 11.05
N PRO A 64 0.22 0.88 11.36
CA PRO A 64 -0.56 0.22 12.40
C PRO A 64 -0.77 -1.27 12.09
N ALA A 65 -0.73 -2.13 13.12
CA ALA A 65 -0.78 -3.59 12.95
C ALA A 65 -1.97 -4.09 12.10
N VAL A 66 -3.18 -3.57 12.36
CA VAL A 66 -4.39 -3.95 11.62
C VAL A 66 -4.28 -3.61 10.13
N MET A 67 -3.78 -2.40 9.81
CA MET A 67 -3.55 -1.98 8.42
C MET A 67 -2.53 -2.87 7.72
N MET A 68 -1.46 -3.25 8.43
CA MET A 68 -0.43 -4.12 7.89
C MET A 68 -0.95 -5.53 7.59
N ASP A 69 -1.78 -6.10 8.49
CA ASP A 69 -2.41 -7.41 8.29
C ASP A 69 -3.38 -7.40 7.10
N GLU A 70 -4.21 -6.36 6.98
CA GLU A 70 -5.11 -6.15 5.84
C GLU A 70 -4.34 -5.97 4.53
N ALA A 71 -3.22 -5.24 4.58
CA ALA A 71 -2.37 -4.98 3.43
C ALA A 71 -1.74 -6.25 2.87
N GLU A 72 -1.18 -7.07 3.76
CA GLU A 72 -0.59 -8.36 3.43
C GLU A 72 -1.63 -9.31 2.81
N ALA A 73 -2.82 -9.41 3.40
CA ALA A 73 -3.89 -10.24 2.86
C ALA A 73 -4.30 -9.83 1.43
N ALA A 74 -4.48 -8.53 1.20
CA ALA A 74 -4.85 -8.01 -0.11
C ALA A 74 -3.78 -8.29 -1.18
N LEU A 75 -2.49 -8.10 -0.87
CA LEU A 75 -1.41 -8.37 -1.83
C LEU A 75 -1.31 -9.86 -2.19
N ARG A 76 -1.55 -10.76 -1.23
CA ARG A 76 -1.60 -12.21 -1.48
C ARG A 76 -2.78 -12.57 -2.39
N GLU A 77 -3.96 -12.00 -2.16
CA GLU A 77 -5.14 -12.20 -3.01
C GLU A 77 -4.92 -11.67 -4.44
N LEU A 78 -4.12 -10.60 -4.58
CA LEU A 78 -3.73 -10.02 -5.87
C LEU A 78 -2.59 -10.77 -6.57
N GLY A 79 -2.13 -11.90 -6.01
CA GLY A 79 -1.20 -12.82 -6.67
C GLY A 79 0.28 -12.58 -6.37
N MET A 80 0.61 -11.74 -5.38
CA MET A 80 2.00 -11.56 -4.94
C MET A 80 2.45 -12.71 -4.03
N ALA A 81 3.68 -13.20 -4.21
CA ALA A 81 4.17 -14.32 -3.41
C ALA A 81 4.55 -13.88 -1.99
N GLU A 82 4.31 -14.75 -0.99
CA GLU A 82 4.54 -14.42 0.43
C GLU A 82 5.99 -14.04 0.74
N ASN A 83 6.96 -14.62 0.03
CA ASN A 83 8.39 -14.31 0.21
C ASN A 83 8.78 -12.92 -0.34
N GLN A 84 7.89 -12.25 -1.07
CA GLN A 84 8.09 -10.90 -1.62
C GLN A 84 7.46 -9.81 -0.74
N ILE A 85 6.71 -10.20 0.30
CA ILE A 85 5.98 -9.27 1.17
C ILE A 85 6.72 -9.13 2.50
N HIS A 86 7.22 -7.94 2.77
CA HIS A 86 8.02 -7.62 3.95
C HIS A 86 7.26 -6.69 4.88
N LEU A 87 7.00 -7.16 6.10
CA LEU A 87 6.27 -6.41 7.13
C LEU A 87 7.19 -5.98 8.26
N GLU A 88 7.21 -4.68 8.51
CA GLU A 88 8.00 -4.10 9.58
C GLU A 88 7.16 -3.93 10.85
N ARG A 89 7.22 -4.91 11.76
CA ARG A 89 6.44 -4.93 13.00
C ARG A 89 7.27 -4.41 14.18
N PHE A 90 7.16 -3.11 14.47
CA PHE A 90 7.71 -2.53 15.70
C PHE A 90 6.72 -2.65 16.86
N ASN A 91 7.17 -3.18 18.00
CA ASN A 91 6.45 -3.25 19.29
C ASN A 91 5.23 -4.19 19.42
N THR A 92 4.92 -5.04 18.45
CA THR A 92 3.91 -6.09 18.62
C THR A 92 4.58 -7.36 19.18
N PRO A 93 4.23 -7.85 20.39
CA PRO A 93 4.77 -9.12 20.86
C PRO A 93 4.36 -10.21 19.86
N ARG A 94 5.36 -10.86 19.27
CA ARG A 94 5.16 -12.04 18.41
C ARG A 94 4.36 -13.05 19.23
N LYS A 95 3.10 -13.32 18.88
CA LYS A 95 2.40 -14.47 19.46
C LYS A 95 3.19 -15.71 19.01
N SER A 96 3.89 -16.34 19.96
CA SER A 96 4.57 -17.61 19.72
C SER A 96 3.53 -18.63 19.28
N ARG A 97 3.76 -19.25 18.13
CA ARG A 97 3.09 -20.51 17.76
C ARG A 97 3.50 -21.61 18.73
#